data_AF-A0A940QFF6-F1
#
_entry.id   AF-A0A940QFF6-F1
#
_cell.length_a   1.000
_cell.length_b   1.000
_cell.length_c   1.000
_cell.angle_alpha   90.00
_cell.angle_beta   90.00
_cell.angle_gamma   90.00
#
_symmetry.space_group_name_H-M   'P 1'
#
loop_
_entity.id
_entity.type
_entity.pdbx_description
1 polymer ?
#
loop_
_entity_poly.entity_id
_entity_poly.type
_entity_poly.pdbx_seq_one_letter_code
_entity_poly.pdbx_strand_id
1 'polypeptide(L)' 'MTFLGYYLHWGHDELMELEHRERRRWCSEVSQINKKLSGQKEKKNLFEK' A
#
# COMPACT_ATOMS: atom_id res chain seq x y z
N MET A 1 -1.11 -5.85 7.23
CA MET A 1 -1.00 -4.43 7.62
C MET A 1 0.42 -3.87 7.55
N THR A 2 1.46 -4.72 7.63
CA THR A 2 2.88 -4.32 7.58
C THR A 2 3.26 -3.50 6.34
N PHE A 3 2.61 -3.70 5.19
CA PHE A 3 2.87 -2.91 3.98
C PHE A 3 2.61 -1.41 4.20
N LEU A 4 1.42 -1.03 4.67
CA LEU A 4 1.08 0.37 4.88
C LEU A 4 1.93 0.97 6.01
N GLY A 5 2.12 0.25 7.11
CA GLY A 5 2.97 0.73 8.22
C GLY A 5 4.42 0.94 7.80
N TYR A 6 4.97 0.11 6.91
CA TYR A 6 6.33 0.28 6.41
C TYR A 6 6.48 1.50 5.49
N TYR A 7 5.52 1.73 4.59
CA TYR A 7 5.61 2.81 3.59
C TYR A 7 5.10 4.17 4.09
N LEU A 8 4.12 4.18 5.00
CA LEU A 8 3.50 5.40 5.53
C LEU A 8 3.91 5.71 6.97
N HIS A 9 4.69 4.83 7.61
CA HIS A 9 5.10 4.94 9.01
C HIS A 9 3.96 5.02 10.03
N TRP A 10 2.74 4.62 9.64
CA TRP A 10 1.60 4.52 10.55
C TRP A 10 1.80 3.41 11.58
N GLY A 11 1.41 3.70 12.82
CA GLY A 11 1.37 2.78 13.93
C GLY A 11 0.38 1.64 13.69
N HIS A 12 0.52 0.56 14.47
CA HIS A 12 -0.39 -0.58 14.41
C HIS A 12 -1.84 -0.15 14.71
N ASP A 13 -2.02 0.65 15.75
CA ASP A 13 -3.35 1.06 16.23
C ASP A 13 -4.06 1.93 15.19
N GLU A 14 -3.35 2.88 14.57
CA GLU A 14 -3.87 3.72 13.49
C GLU A 14 -4.34 2.88 12.28
N LEU A 15 -3.64 1.80 11.95
CA LEU A 15 -4.05 0.87 10.89
C LEU A 15 -5.24 -0.01 11.30
N MET A 16 -5.45 -0.22 12.59
CA MET A 16 -6.56 -1.03 13.09
C MET A 16 -7.85 -0.22 13.19
N GLU A 17 -7.75 1.11 13.33
CA GLU A 17 -8.88 2.03 13.30
C GLU A 17 -9.50 2.20 11.89
N LEU A 18 -8.70 2.02 10.83
CA LEU A 18 -9.18 2.14 9.45
C LEU A 18 -10.15 1.01 9.06
N GLU A 19 -11.22 1.37 8.35
CA GLU A 19 -12.16 0.38 7.81
C GLU A 19 -11.45 -0.55 6.80
N HIS A 20 -11.90 -1.79 6.65
CA HIS A 20 -11.31 -2.73 5.68
C HIS A 20 -11.27 -2.15 4.24
N ARG A 21 -12.33 -1.42 3.85
CA ARG A 21 -12.42 -0.77 2.54
C ARG A 21 -11.39 0.34 2.36
N GLU A 22 -11.19 1.16 3.38
CA GLU A 22 -10.18 2.22 3.35
C GLU A 22 -8.77 1.65 3.25
N ARG A 23 -8.48 0.58 3.99
CA ARG A 23 -7.17 -0.09 3.92
C ARG A 23 -6.87 -0.64 2.53
N ARG A 24 -7.89 -1.22 1.87
CA ARG A 24 -7.77 -1.69 0.47
C ARG A 24 -7.50 -0.54 -0.49
N ARG A 25 -8.20 0.59 -0.31
CA ARG A 25 -8.00 1.81 -1.11
C ARG A 25 -6.58 2.36 -0.95
N TRP A 26 -6.12 2.54 0.28
CA TRP A 26 -4.77 3.04 0.57
C TRP A 26 -3.67 2.15 -0.01
N CYS A 27 -3.81 0.82 0.07
CA CYS A 27 -2.85 -0.10 -0.57
C CYS A 27 -2.73 0.15 -2.09
N SER A 28 -3.85 0.41 -2.78
CA SER A 28 -3.84 0.69 -4.22
C SER A 28 -3.18 2.04 -4.53
N GLU A 29 -3.57 3.10 -3.80
CA GLU A 29 -3.03 4.45 -4.02
C GLU A 29 -1.54 4.52 -3.75
N VAL A 30 -1.07 3.96 -2.63
CA VAL A 30 0.36 3.90 -2.28
C VAL A 30 1.14 3.10 -3.34
N SER A 31 0.59 1.98 -3.81
CA SER A 31 1.22 1.19 -4.88
C SER A 31 1.34 1.99 -6.19
N GLN A 32 0.31 2.75 -6.58
CA GLN A 32 0.35 3.61 -7.76
C GLN A 32 1.38 4.73 -7.62
N ILE A 33 1.43 5.40 -6.47
CA ILE A 33 2.40 6.47 -6.19
C ILE A 33 3.82 5.92 -6.23
N ASN A 34 4.07 4.79 -5.56
CA ASN A 34 5.39 4.15 -5.54
C ASN A 34 5.83 3.68 -6.93
N LYS A 35 4.91 3.18 -7.75
CA LYS A 35 5.19 2.83 -9.16
C LYS A 35 5.60 4.07 -9.97
N LYS A 36 4.91 5.19 -9.80
CA LYS A 36 5.26 6.47 -10.47
C LYS A 36 6.62 7.01 -10.01
N LEU A 37 6.86 7.05 -8.70
CA LEU A 37 8.10 7.57 -8.10
C LEU A 37 9.33 6.74 -8.46
N SER A 38 9.20 5.41 -8.45
CA SER A 38 10.33 4.51 -8.68
C SER A 38 10.82 4.50 -10.13
N GLY A 39 10.11 5.15 -11.07
CA GLY A 39 10.45 5.16 -12.49
C GLY A 39 10.51 3.76 -13.12
N GLN A 40 10.04 2.73 -12.40
CA GLN A 40 10.17 1.33 -12.80
C GLN A 40 9.04 0.98 -13.79
N LYS A 41 9.44 0.60 -15.01
CA LYS A 41 8.62 -0.16 -15.96
C LYS A 41 7.88 -1.25 -15.20
N GLU A 42 6.56 -1.34 -15.43
CA GLU A 42 5.61 -2.23 -14.77
C GLU A 42 6.23 -3.58 -14.38
N LYS A 43 6.66 -3.70 -13.12
CA LYS A 43 6.91 -5.03 -12.55
C LYS A 43 5.54 -5.63 -12.27
N LYS A 44 5.16 -6.65 -13.03
CA LYS A 44 3.95 -7.45 -12.81
C LYS A 44 3.82 -7.73 -11.32
N ASN A 45 2.63 -7.46 -10.75
CA ASN A 45 2.38 -7.78 -9.35
C ASN A 45 2.58 -9.29 -9.18
N LEU A 46 3.65 -9.71 -8.50
CA LEU A 46 3.97 -11.12 -8.24
C LEU A 46 2.90 -11.86 -7.42
N PHE A 47 1.90 -11.14 -6.93
CA PHE A 47 0.82 -11.63 -6.08
C PHE A 47 -0.51 -11.79 -6.82
N GLU A 48 -0.58 -11.46 -8.10
CA GLU A 48 -1.73 -11.82 -8.95
C GLU A 48 -1.47 -13.22 -9.53
N LYS A 49 -2.28 -14.19 -9.08
CA LYS A 49 -2.27 -15.59 -9.52
C LYS A 49 -3.31 -15.80 -10.62
#